data_AF-A0A2H0Q8F2-F1
#
_entry.id   AF-A0A2H0Q8F2-F1
#
_cell.length_a   1.000
_cell.length_b   1.000
_cell.length_c   1.000
_cell.angle_alpha   90.00
_cell.angle_beta   90.00
_cell.angle_gamma   90.00
#
_symmetry.space_group_name_H-M   'P 1'
#
loop_
_entity.id
_entity.type
_entity.pdbx_description
1 polymer ?
#
loop_
_entity_poly.entity_id
_entity_poly.type
_entity_poly.pdbx_seq_one_letter_code
_entity_poly.pdbx_strand_id
1 'polypeptide(L)'
;MAKSLKDALLNAGLHATKNANERQHIKGRPVKKSEVHQHARTFCEVCERDLPDVERYQHPSFDKDWICIACADRNMIDDKFRRTHQSEMTDKGMFKRFYGATRPASDFKPARAQDDKSKQNRR
;
A
#
# COMPACT_ATOMS: atom_id res chain seq x y z
N MET A 1 -42.41 -3.80 43.44
CA MET A 1 -41.70 -3.84 42.14
C MET A 1 -40.21 -3.95 42.44
N ALA A 2 -39.58 -5.07 42.10
CA ALA A 2 -38.18 -5.31 42.42
C ALA A 2 -37.31 -4.36 41.58
N LYS A 3 -36.53 -3.50 42.24
CA LYS A 3 -35.54 -2.66 41.57
C LYS A 3 -34.48 -3.59 41.00
N SER A 4 -34.32 -3.58 39.68
CA SER A 4 -33.32 -4.39 38.98
C SER A 4 -31.94 -4.10 39.57
N LEU A 5 -31.11 -5.14 39.71
CA LEU A 5 -29.73 -5.03 40.18
C LEU A 5 -28.96 -3.92 39.43
N LYS A 6 -29.28 -3.74 38.15
CA LYS A 6 -28.73 -2.70 37.28
C LYS A 6 -29.03 -1.29 37.79
N ASP A 7 -30.23 -1.04 38.30
CA ASP A 7 -30.65 0.28 38.82
C ASP A 7 -30.02 0.59 40.17
N ALA A 8 -29.74 -0.44 40.99
CA ALA A 8 -28.98 -0.27 42.23
C ALA A 8 -27.51 0.11 41.95
N LEU A 9 -26.90 -0.50 40.92
CA LEU A 9 -25.52 -0.22 40.52
C LEU A 9 -25.36 1.19 39.92
N LEU A 10 -26.34 1.65 39.15
CA LEU A 10 -26.34 3.01 38.60
C LEU A 10 -26.54 4.07 39.70
N ASN A 11 -27.42 3.84 40.67
CA ASN A 11 -27.61 4.74 41.82
C ASN A 11 -26.40 4.76 42.77
N ALA A 12 -25.60 3.67 42.80
CA ALA A 12 -24.35 3.60 43.54
C ALA A 12 -23.17 4.32 42.83
N GLY A 13 -23.41 4.99 41.70
CA GLY A 13 -22.41 5.76 40.97
C GLY A 13 -21.51 4.93 40.05
N LEU A 14 -21.83 3.66 39.80
CA LEU A 14 -21.07 2.80 38.92
C LEU A 14 -21.43 3.10 37.45
N HIS A 15 -20.81 4.13 36.87
CA HIS A 15 -20.92 4.40 35.44
C HIS A 15 -20.02 3.43 34.67
N ALA A 16 -20.54 2.85 33.58
CA ALA A 16 -19.75 2.01 32.69
C ALA A 16 -18.55 2.80 32.16
N THR A 17 -17.34 2.45 32.62
CA THR A 17 -16.10 2.98 32.06
C THR A 17 -15.97 2.46 30.63
N LYS A 18 -15.74 3.38 29.70
CA LYS A 18 -15.66 3.18 28.24
C LYS A 18 -15.13 1.79 27.86
N ASN A 19 -15.82 1.14 26.92
CA ASN A 19 -15.44 -0.15 26.36
C ASN A 19 -13.95 -0.16 26.00
N ALA A 20 -13.19 -1.15 26.47
CA ALA A 20 -11.74 -1.28 26.28
C ALA A 20 -11.28 -1.28 24.80
N ASN A 21 -12.22 -1.34 23.84
CA ASN A 21 -11.97 -1.39 22.41
C ASN A 21 -12.30 -0.09 21.64
N GLU A 22 -12.64 1.02 22.30
CA GLU A 22 -12.69 2.33 21.62
C GLU A 22 -11.28 2.92 21.46
N ARG A 23 -10.45 2.30 20.62
CA ARG A 23 -9.19 2.91 20.20
C ARG A 23 -9.51 4.17 19.41
N GLN A 24 -9.09 5.33 19.92
CA GLN A 24 -9.20 6.58 19.19
C GLN A 24 -8.40 6.47 17.90
N HIS A 25 -9.08 6.51 16.76
CA HIS A 25 -8.43 6.51 15.46
C HIS A 25 -7.73 7.87 15.27
N ILE A 26 -6.44 7.93 15.57
CA ILE A 26 -5.64 9.15 15.45
C ILE A 26 -5.52 9.48 13.95
N LYS A 27 -6.42 10.34 13.45
CA LYS A 27 -6.32 10.92 12.11
C LYS A 27 -5.09 11.83 12.09
N GLY A 28 -4.15 11.59 11.15
CA GLY A 28 -3.01 12.48 10.91
C GLY A 28 -1.71 12.11 11.64
N ARG A 29 -1.55 10.87 12.13
CA ARG A 29 -0.23 10.43 12.60
C ARG A 29 0.76 10.45 11.41
N PRO A 30 1.95 11.06 11.55
CA PRO A 30 2.98 10.95 10.52
C PRO A 30 3.36 9.48 10.38
N VAL A 31 3.23 8.94 9.15
CA VAL A 31 3.59 7.56 8.82
C VAL A 31 5.05 7.36 9.21
N LYS A 32 5.31 6.40 10.10
CA LYS A 32 6.70 6.08 10.47
C LYS A 32 7.39 5.47 9.26
N LYS A 33 8.70 5.70 9.10
CA LYS A 33 9.49 5.07 8.03
C LYS A 33 9.30 3.54 7.98
N SER A 34 9.16 2.90 9.14
CA SER A 34 8.85 1.47 9.27
C SER A 34 7.49 1.04 8.70
N GLU A 35 6.49 1.93 8.68
CA GLU A 35 5.16 1.67 8.12
C GLU A 35 5.15 1.83 6.58
N VAL A 36 5.99 2.71 6.03
CA VAL A 36 6.14 2.90 4.56
C VAL A 36 6.61 1.61 3.88
N HIS A 37 7.58 0.92 4.48
CA HIS A 37 8.09 -0.35 3.93
C HIS A 37 7.06 -1.50 3.98
N GLN A 38 5.97 -1.40 4.74
CA GLN A 38 4.92 -2.41 4.73
C GLN A 38 3.96 -2.29 3.53
N HIS A 39 3.93 -1.13 2.87
CA HIS A 39 3.04 -0.92 1.73
C HIS A 39 3.60 -1.44 0.41
N ALA A 40 4.93 -1.48 0.27
CA ALA A 40 5.61 -1.92 -0.94
C ALA A 40 6.06 -3.38 -0.82
N ARG A 41 5.80 -4.18 -1.87
CA ARG A 41 6.27 -5.56 -1.93
C ARG A 41 7.76 -5.59 -2.32
N THR A 42 8.61 -6.16 -1.46
CA THR A 42 10.08 -6.23 -1.66
C THR A 42 10.58 -7.61 -2.09
N PHE A 43 9.75 -8.66 -2.05
CA PHE A 43 10.18 -10.01 -2.37
C PHE A 43 10.20 -10.28 -3.87
N CYS A 44 11.36 -10.66 -4.42
CA CYS A 44 11.52 -11.08 -5.81
C CYS A 44 11.25 -12.58 -5.95
N GLU A 45 10.27 -12.95 -6.79
CA GLU A 45 9.86 -14.33 -7.01
C GLU A 45 10.90 -15.14 -7.82
N VAL A 46 11.83 -14.49 -8.52
CA VAL A 46 12.82 -15.16 -9.38
C VAL A 46 14.05 -15.58 -8.60
N CYS A 47 14.62 -14.66 -7.82
CA CYS A 47 15.82 -14.93 -7.04
C CYS A 47 15.55 -15.17 -5.56
N GLU A 48 14.28 -15.15 -5.15
CA GLU A 48 13.81 -15.46 -3.78
C GLU A 48 14.52 -14.63 -2.71
N ARG A 49 14.71 -13.33 -3.00
CA ARG A 49 15.38 -12.38 -2.11
C ARG A 49 14.55 -11.13 -1.97
N ASP A 50 14.60 -10.54 -0.77
CA ASP A 50 14.05 -9.22 -0.51
C ASP A 50 14.99 -8.15 -1.06
N LEU A 51 14.48 -7.35 -1.98
CA LEU A 51 15.21 -6.29 -2.65
C LEU A 51 14.35 -5.02 -2.74
N PRO A 52 14.96 -3.84 -2.64
CA PRO A 52 14.23 -2.56 -2.63
C PRO A 52 13.79 -2.09 -4.02
N ASP A 53 14.11 -2.86 -5.08
CA ASP A 53 13.89 -2.54 -6.50
C ASP A 53 12.84 -3.45 -7.17
N VAL A 54 12.01 -4.13 -6.37
CA VAL A 54 10.98 -5.04 -6.87
C VAL A 54 9.76 -4.29 -7.40
N GLU A 55 9.41 -4.61 -8.65
CA GLU A 55 8.22 -4.11 -9.33
C GLU A 55 7.39 -5.27 -9.89
N ARG A 56 6.12 -5.00 -10.18
CA ARG A 56 5.24 -5.94 -10.83
C ARG A 56 5.35 -5.83 -12.35
N TYR A 57 5.64 -6.95 -12.99
CA TYR A 57 5.66 -7.13 -14.43
C TYR A 57 4.57 -8.10 -14.83
N GLN A 58 3.83 -7.77 -15.89
CA GLN A 58 2.82 -8.65 -16.46
C GLN A 58 3.25 -9.03 -17.88
N HIS A 59 3.97 -10.14 -18.00
CA HIS A 59 4.50 -10.62 -19.27
C HIS A 59 3.81 -11.94 -19.68
N PRO A 60 3.36 -12.11 -20.93
CA PRO A 60 2.53 -13.25 -21.33
C PRO A 60 3.24 -14.61 -21.25
N SER A 61 4.58 -14.63 -21.37
CA SER A 61 5.38 -15.87 -21.35
C SER A 61 6.12 -16.09 -20.04
N PHE A 62 5.87 -15.29 -19.01
CA PHE A 62 6.63 -15.35 -17.76
C PHE A 62 5.68 -15.37 -16.57
N ASP A 63 5.74 -16.45 -15.78
CA ASP A 63 4.74 -16.75 -14.75
C ASP A 63 4.90 -15.93 -13.46
N LYS A 64 6.08 -15.33 -13.25
CA LYS A 64 6.40 -14.60 -12.01
C LYS A 64 6.13 -13.11 -12.20
N ASP A 65 5.24 -12.57 -11.38
CA ASP A 65 4.76 -11.21 -11.51
C ASP A 65 5.69 -10.22 -10.79
N TRP A 66 6.27 -10.59 -9.66
CA TRP A 66 7.04 -9.67 -8.80
C TRP A 66 8.54 -9.92 -8.92
N ILE A 67 9.24 -9.03 -9.61
CA ILE A 67 10.64 -9.23 -9.96
C ILE A 67 11.47 -7.97 -9.74
N CYS A 68 12.72 -8.17 -9.31
CA CYS A 68 13.72 -7.10 -9.22
C CYS A 68 14.29 -6.73 -10.59
N ILE A 69 14.94 -5.57 -10.70
CA ILE A 69 15.51 -5.06 -11.95
C ILE A 69 16.47 -6.07 -12.56
N ALA A 70 17.37 -6.61 -11.74
CA ALA A 70 18.38 -7.56 -12.20
C ALA A 70 17.75 -8.84 -12.78
N CYS A 71 16.63 -9.31 -12.21
CA CYS A 71 15.93 -10.49 -12.75
C CYS A 71 15.11 -10.14 -13.98
N ALA A 72 14.51 -8.94 -14.04
CA ALA A 72 13.83 -8.46 -15.22
C ALA A 72 14.79 -8.31 -16.41
N ASP A 73 15.99 -7.79 -16.19
CA ASP A 73 17.02 -7.63 -17.22
C ASP A 73 17.60 -8.98 -17.69
N ARG A 74 17.88 -9.92 -16.78
CA ARG A 74 18.34 -11.27 -17.14
C ARG A 74 17.32 -12.04 -17.98
N ASN A 75 16.04 -11.86 -17.70
CA ASN A 75 14.95 -12.50 -18.45
C ASN A 75 14.50 -11.67 -19.67
N MET A 76 15.21 -10.57 -19.99
CA MET A 76 14.91 -9.71 -21.14
C MET A 76 13.46 -9.18 -21.15
N ILE A 77 12.89 -8.92 -19.97
CA ILE A 77 11.50 -8.46 -19.83
C ILE A 77 11.46 -6.95 -20.00
N ASP A 78 10.89 -6.46 -21.10
CA ASP A 78 10.78 -5.02 -21.35
C ASP A 78 10.02 -4.27 -20.25
N ASP A 79 10.42 -3.02 -19.99
CA ASP A 79 9.74 -2.15 -19.03
C ASP A 79 8.31 -1.77 -19.43
N LYS A 80 7.93 -2.03 -20.70
CA LYS A 80 6.55 -1.93 -21.19
C LYS A 80 5.57 -2.81 -20.40
N PHE A 81 6.06 -3.95 -19.89
CA PHE A 81 5.26 -4.88 -19.10
C PHE A 81 5.19 -4.50 -17.62
N ARG A 82 5.97 -3.49 -17.18
CA ARG A 82 5.89 -2.98 -15.80
C ARG A 82 4.52 -2.33 -15.56
N ARG A 83 3.86 -2.76 -14.49
CA ARG A 83 2.54 -2.28 -14.07
C ARG A 83 2.59 -1.35 -12.87
N THR A 84 3.60 -1.49 -12.02
CA THR A 84 3.74 -0.70 -10.79
C THR A 84 4.94 0.22 -10.83
N HIS A 85 4.91 1.21 -9.93
CA HIS A 85 5.99 2.16 -9.69
C HIS A 85 6.07 2.38 -8.18
N GLN A 86 6.37 1.30 -7.44
CA GLN A 86 6.26 1.23 -5.98
C GLN A 86 7.60 0.99 -5.26
N SER A 87 8.66 0.61 -5.99
CA SER A 87 9.93 0.26 -5.36
C SER A 87 10.61 1.51 -4.79
N GLU A 88 11.46 1.35 -3.77
CA GLU A 88 12.17 2.50 -3.21
C GLU A 88 13.12 3.14 -4.23
N MET A 89 13.68 2.32 -5.12
CA MET A 89 14.58 2.79 -6.18
C MET A 89 13.81 3.66 -7.17
N THR A 90 12.56 3.30 -7.40
CA THR A 90 11.61 3.99 -8.25
C THR A 90 11.17 5.32 -7.63
N ASP A 91 10.81 5.32 -6.34
CA ASP A 91 10.44 6.54 -5.61
C ASP A 91 11.58 7.55 -5.52
N LYS A 92 12.82 7.07 -5.40
CA LYS A 92 14.02 7.92 -5.40
C LYS A 92 14.45 8.38 -6.80
N GLY A 93 13.74 7.97 -7.86
CA GLY A 93 14.07 8.32 -9.25
C GLY A 93 15.37 7.68 -9.76
N MET A 94 15.87 6.65 -9.09
CA MET A 94 17.11 5.95 -9.45
C MET A 94 16.84 4.64 -10.20
N PHE A 95 15.57 4.27 -10.40
CA PHE A 95 15.19 3.07 -11.14
C PHE A 95 15.68 3.18 -12.59
N LYS A 96 16.65 2.34 -12.93
CA LYS A 96 17.29 2.30 -14.25
C LYS A 96 17.50 0.85 -14.67
N ARG A 97 16.93 0.48 -15.82
CA ARG A 97 17.09 -0.83 -16.45
C ARG A 97 18.39 -0.86 -17.26
N PHE A 98 19.05 -2.01 -17.30
CA PHE A 98 20.14 -2.26 -18.25
C PHE A 98 19.62 -2.78 -19.60
N TYR A 99 18.49 -3.48 -19.60
CA TYR A 99 17.83 -3.98 -20.79
C TYR A 99 16.63 -3.11 -21.17
N GLY A 100 16.66 -2.55 -22.38
CA GLY A 100 15.58 -1.73 -22.93
C GLY A 100 15.47 -0.32 -22.34
N ALA A 101 14.47 0.42 -22.81
CA ALA A 101 14.20 1.77 -22.30
C ALA A 101 13.46 1.70 -20.96
N THR A 102 13.93 2.48 -19.98
CA THR A 102 13.22 2.64 -18.71
C THR A 102 12.08 3.65 -18.88
N ARG A 103 10.87 3.27 -18.49
CA ARG A 103 9.72 4.18 -18.57
C ARG A 103 9.81 5.24 -17.48
N PRO A 104 9.54 6.52 -17.82
CA PRO A 104 9.54 7.59 -16.84
C PRO A 104 8.38 7.42 -15.84
N ALA A 105 8.54 8.00 -14.66
CA ALA A 105 7.53 7.97 -13.60
C ALA A 105 6.15 8.49 -14.05
N SER A 106 6.12 9.44 -15.00
CA SER A 106 4.90 10.01 -15.57
C SER A 106 3.97 8.99 -16.23
N ASP A 107 4.50 7.85 -16.67
CA ASP A 107 3.73 6.81 -17.32
C ASP A 107 2.87 6.00 -16.34
N PHE A 108 3.18 6.08 -15.05
CA PHE A 108 2.48 5.38 -13.99
C PHE A 108 1.50 6.35 -13.35
N LYS A 109 0.25 6.31 -13.81
CA LYS A 109 -0.81 7.12 -13.21
C LYS A 109 -1.02 6.66 -11.76
N PRO A 110 -0.91 7.54 -10.75
CA PRO A 110 -1.33 7.19 -9.41
C PRO A 110 -2.83 6.87 -9.46
N ALA A 111 -3.24 5.76 -8.85
CA ALA A 111 -4.62 5.29 -8.84
C ALA A 111 -5.61 6.21 -8.09
N ARG A 112 -5.27 7.47 -7.85
CA ARG A 112 -6.04 8.44 -7.07
C ARG A 112 -6.10 9.80 -7.77
N ALA A 113 -7.00 9.93 -8.73
CA ALA A 113 -7.56 11.23 -9.17
C ALA A 113 -8.87 11.08 -9.99
N GLN A 114 -9.61 9.99 -9.84
CA GLN A 114 -10.92 9.81 -10.47
C GLN A 114 -12.02 9.59 -9.42
N ASP A 115 -12.07 10.44 -8.39
CA ASP A 115 -13.25 10.55 -7.53
C ASP A 115 -13.26 11.95 -6.94
N ASP A 116 -14.04 12.87 -7.55
CA ASP A 116 -14.86 13.88 -6.86
C ASP A 116 -15.45 14.96 -7.80
N LYS A 117 -15.31 14.88 -9.13
CA LYS A 117 -16.00 15.82 -10.04
C LYS A 117 -17.48 15.49 -10.30
N SER A 118 -18.01 14.37 -9.82
CA SER A 118 -19.41 13.96 -10.05
C SER A 118 -20.42 14.54 -9.05
N LYS A 119 -20.00 15.30 -8.03
CA LYS A 119 -20.91 15.84 -6.99
C LYS A 119 -21.29 17.32 -7.13
N GLN A 120 -20.83 18.05 -8.16
CA GLN A 120 -21.07 19.50 -8.27
C GLN A 120 -22.25 19.94 -9.17
N ASN A 121 -22.95 19.02 -9.85
CA ASN A 121 -24.11 19.36 -10.71
C ASN A 121 -25.45 18.84 -10.16
N ARG A 122 -25.70 19.09 -8.87
CA ARG A 122 -27.06 19.12 -8.32
C ARG A 122 -27.22 20.41 -7.53
N ARG A 123 -27.50 21.49 -8.24
CA ARG A 123 -28.10 22.72 -7.70
C ARG A 123 -29.28 23.08 -8.57
#